data_AF-A0A420YTC1-F1
#
_entry.id   AF-A0A420YTC1-F1
#
_cell.length_a   1.000
_cell.length_b   1.000
_cell.length_c   1.000
_cell.angle_alpha   90.00
_cell.angle_beta   90.00
_cell.angle_gamma   90.00
#
_symmetry.space_group_name_H-M   'P 1'
#
loop_
_entity.id
_entity.type
_entity.pdbx_description
1 polymer ?
#
loop_
_entity_poly.entity_id
_entity_poly.type
_entity_poly.pdbx_seq_one_letter_code
_entity_poly.pdbx_strand_id
1 'polypeptide(L)'
;MKVHFIEGAPKAVGPYSHAVEHGNTLYVSGQLGLDPVTNTLKEGVIHQAEQALENLNTIITGSGFEKKGILKCTVYLKDINNFQSVN
;
A
#
# COMPACT_ATOMS: atom_id res chain seq x y z
N MET A 1 -9.71 17.68 -6.07
CA MET A 1 -9.54 16.42 -5.32
C MET A 1 -9.95 15.29 -6.23
N LYS A 2 -9.08 14.29 -6.43
CA LYS A 2 -9.33 13.15 -7.32
C LYS A 2 -9.23 11.85 -6.51
N VAL A 3 -10.21 10.97 -6.67
CA VAL A 3 -10.26 9.66 -5.99
C VAL A 3 -9.72 8.60 -6.94
N HIS A 4 -8.84 7.74 -6.45
CA HIS A 4 -8.18 6.70 -7.24
C HIS A 4 -8.65 5.30 -6.85
N PHE A 5 -9.16 4.56 -7.84
CA PHE A 5 -9.41 3.12 -7.76
C PHE A 5 -8.48 2.44 -8.76
N ILE A 6 -7.46 1.73 -8.25
CA ILE A 6 -6.37 1.20 -9.07
C ILE A 6 -6.61 -0.29 -9.31
N GLU A 7 -6.60 -0.68 -10.59
CA GLU A 7 -6.62 -2.08 -10.99
C GLU A 7 -5.31 -2.78 -10.60
N GLY A 8 -5.39 -4.04 -10.18
CA GLY A 8 -4.22 -4.82 -9.71
C GLY A 8 -3.81 -4.53 -8.26
N ALA A 9 -4.41 -3.55 -7.59
CA ALA A 9 -4.30 -3.38 -6.13
C ALA A 9 -5.35 -4.24 -5.39
N PRO A 10 -5.13 -4.60 -4.11
CA PRO A 10 -6.13 -5.32 -3.32
C PRO A 10 -7.44 -4.53 -3.24
N LYS A 11 -8.57 -5.19 -3.52
CA LYS A 11 -9.87 -4.52 -3.60
C LYS A 11 -10.18 -3.71 -2.34
N ALA A 12 -10.62 -2.47 -2.53
CA ALA A 12 -11.19 -1.67 -1.46
C ALA A 12 -12.60 -2.19 -1.09
N VAL A 13 -12.68 -3.11 -0.12
CA VAL A 13 -13.94 -3.77 0.29
C VAL A 13 -14.82 -2.87 1.17
N GLY A 14 -14.20 -1.98 1.96
CA GLY A 14 -14.90 -1.04 2.84
C GLY A 14 -15.20 0.31 2.18
N PRO A 15 -15.75 1.28 2.94
CA PRO A 15 -16.05 2.63 2.43
C PRO A 15 -14.79 3.50 2.34
N TYR A 16 -13.80 3.07 1.57
CA TYR A 16 -12.54 3.77 1.32
C TYR A 16 -12.09 3.61 -0.13
N SER A 17 -11.14 4.44 -0.57
CA SER A 17 -10.47 4.33 -1.88
C SER A 17 -9.01 3.92 -1.72
N HIS A 18 -8.35 3.49 -2.79
CA HIS A 18 -6.91 3.18 -2.72
C HIS A 18 -6.08 4.42 -2.41
N ALA A 19 -6.42 5.55 -3.03
CA ALA A 19 -5.80 6.84 -2.75
C ALA A 19 -6.75 8.01 -3.03
N VAL A 20 -6.37 9.17 -2.51
CA VAL A 20 -6.96 10.48 -2.81
C VAL A 20 -5.84 11.47 -3.14
N GLU A 21 -5.98 12.17 -4.24
CA GLU A 21 -5.07 13.22 -4.68
C GLU A 21 -5.68 14.59 -4.39
N HIS A 22 -4.90 15.45 -3.74
CA HIS A 22 -5.26 16.83 -3.46
C HIS A 22 -4.08 17.75 -3.80
N GLY A 23 -4.25 18.59 -4.83
CA GLY A 23 -3.15 19.36 -5.39
C GLY A 23 -2.07 18.41 -5.93
N ASN A 24 -0.83 18.59 -5.48
CA ASN A 24 0.32 17.78 -5.91
C ASN A 24 0.67 16.66 -4.91
N THR A 25 -0.25 16.34 -3.99
CA THR A 25 -0.01 15.35 -2.94
C THR A 25 -1.00 14.20 -3.06
N LEU A 26 -0.46 12.98 -3.09
CA LEU A 26 -1.22 11.74 -3.06
C LEU A 26 -1.23 11.17 -1.64
N TYR A 27 -2.43 10.94 -1.09
CA TYR A 27 -2.63 10.25 0.18
C TYR A 27 -3.09 8.83 -0.13
N VAL A 28 -2.28 7.84 0.23
CA VAL A 28 -2.55 6.43 -0.03
C VAL A 28 -3.11 5.76 1.22
N SER A 29 -4.17 4.98 1.07
CA SER A 29 -4.71 4.15 2.14
C SER A 29 -3.69 3.13 2.63
N GLY A 30 -3.83 2.63 3.86
CA GLY A 30 -2.93 1.63 4.41
C GLY A 30 -2.89 0.36 3.54
N GLN A 31 -1.68 -0.08 3.18
CA GLN A 31 -1.49 -1.28 2.38
C GLN A 31 -1.09 -2.46 3.26
N LEU A 32 -1.84 -3.56 3.12
CA LEU A 32 -1.56 -4.82 3.78
C LEU A 32 -0.75 -5.73 2.86
N GLY A 33 -0.11 -6.75 3.43
CA GLY A 33 0.55 -7.82 2.70
C GLY A 33 -0.41 -8.82 2.04
N LEU A 34 -1.53 -8.33 1.49
CA LEU A 34 -2.53 -9.11 0.78
C LEU A 34 -2.11 -9.30 -0.67
N ASP A 35 -2.18 -10.55 -1.15
CA ASP A 35 -2.07 -10.84 -2.57
C ASP A 35 -3.34 -10.31 -3.30
N PRO A 36 -3.21 -9.44 -4.30
CA PRO A 36 -4.36 -8.83 -4.96
C PRO A 36 -5.17 -9.81 -5.81
N VAL A 37 -4.61 -10.98 -6.16
CA VAL A 37 -5.28 -12.02 -6.95
C VAL A 37 -6.05 -12.97 -6.04
N THR A 38 -5.39 -13.49 -4.99
CA THR A 38 -6.01 -14.49 -4.10
C THR A 38 -6.79 -13.86 -2.95
N ASN A 39 -6.56 -12.58 -2.66
CA ASN A 39 -7.11 -11.85 -1.51
C ASN A 39 -6.75 -12.49 -0.16
N THR A 40 -5.57 -13.12 -0.08
CA THR A 40 -5.03 -13.73 1.15
C THR A 40 -3.77 -13.02 1.60
N LEU A 41 -3.53 -12.96 2.91
CA LEU A 41 -2.25 -12.48 3.44
C LEU A 41 -1.13 -13.43 3.02
N LYS A 42 0.02 -12.88 2.60
CA LYS A 42 1.23 -13.67 2.41
C LYS A 42 1.65 -14.31 3.74
N GLU A 43 2.34 -15.45 3.65
CA GLU A 43 2.83 -16.17 4.80
C GLU A 43 4.10 -15.51 5.35
N GLY A 44 4.11 -15.22 6.66
CA GLY A 44 5.25 -14.61 7.34
C GLY A 44 5.40 -13.10 7.13
N VAL A 45 6.05 -12.44 8.09
CA VAL A 45 6.13 -10.96 8.15
C VAL A 45 6.93 -10.36 6.99
N ILE A 46 7.98 -11.04 6.52
CA ILE A 46 8.84 -10.56 5.44
C ILE A 46 8.04 -10.50 4.13
N HIS A 47 7.38 -11.59 3.74
CA HIS A 47 6.57 -11.61 2.52
C HIS A 47 5.34 -10.70 2.63
N GLN A 48 4.80 -10.49 3.83
CA GLN A 48 3.76 -9.48 4.04
C GLN A 48 4.27 -8.06 3.81
N ALA A 49 5.48 -7.74 4.28
CA ALA A 49 6.10 -6.43 4.06
C ALA A 49 6.40 -6.20 2.56
N GLU A 50 7.00 -7.18 1.88
CA GLU A 50 7.24 -7.13 0.44
C GLU A 50 5.94 -6.88 -0.34
N GLN A 51 4.91 -7.67 -0.06
CA GLN A 51 3.62 -7.53 -0.73
C GLN A 51 2.93 -6.19 -0.42
N ALA A 52 3.03 -5.67 0.81
CA ALA A 52 2.50 -4.36 1.16
C ALA A 52 3.19 -3.23 0.38
N LEU A 53 4.51 -3.33 0.17
CA LEU A 53 5.28 -2.36 -0.61
C LEU A 53 4.99 -2.47 -2.11
N GLU A 54 4.77 -3.67 -2.64
CA GLU A 54 4.32 -3.86 -4.03
C GLU A 54 2.92 -3.28 -4.25
N ASN A 55 1.99 -3.54 -3.33
CA ASN A 55 0.65 -2.95 -3.38
C ASN A 55 0.70 -1.42 -3.34
N LEU A 56 1.55 -0.85 -2.48
CA LEU A 56 1.81 0.58 -2.43
C LEU A 56 2.36 1.12 -3.76
N ASN A 57 3.32 0.42 -4.37
CA ASN A 57 3.90 0.79 -5.65
C ASN A 57 2.87 0.77 -6.80
N THR A 58 2.03 -0.26 -6.85
CA THR A 58 0.91 -0.36 -7.81
C THR A 58 -0.02 0.83 -7.69
N ILE A 59 -0.38 1.24 -6.48
CA ILE A 59 -1.28 2.38 -6.27
C ILE A 59 -0.61 3.71 -6.65
N ILE A 60 0.64 3.92 -6.26
CA ILE A 60 1.39 5.14 -6.58
C ILE A 60 1.50 5.31 -8.11
N THR A 61 1.95 4.25 -8.81
CA THR A 61 2.15 4.28 -10.26
C THR A 61 0.82 4.37 -11.01
N GLY A 62 -0.20 3.62 -10.58
CA GLY A 62 -1.56 3.69 -11.13
C GLY A 62 -2.24 5.05 -10.94
N SER A 63 -1.82 5.81 -9.93
CA SER A 63 -2.32 7.18 -9.70
C SER A 63 -1.57 8.24 -10.53
N GLY A 64 -0.54 7.85 -11.30
CA GLY A 64 0.30 8.76 -12.09
C GLY A 64 1.46 9.40 -11.32
N PHE A 65 1.80 8.86 -10.14
CA PHE A 65 2.93 9.31 -9.31
C PHE A 65 4.08 8.30 -9.40
N GLU A 66 5.23 8.64 -8.82
CA GLU A 66 6.42 7.79 -8.82
C GLU A 66 6.91 7.53 -7.40
N LYS A 67 7.46 6.33 -7.15
CA LYS A 67 7.98 5.92 -5.84
C LYS A 67 9.04 6.88 -5.27
N LYS A 68 9.83 7.53 -6.12
CA LYS A 68 10.82 8.54 -5.72
C LYS A 68 10.21 9.81 -5.10
N GLY A 69 8.91 10.04 -5.31
CA GLY A 69 8.16 11.16 -4.75
C GLY A 69 7.57 10.91 -3.35
N ILE A 70 7.85 9.75 -2.74
CA ILE A 70 7.39 9.47 -1.37
C ILE A 70 8.15 10.36 -0.39
N LEU A 71 7.44 11.32 0.23
CA LEU A 71 7.98 12.20 1.25
C LEU A 71 7.89 11.61 2.67
N LYS A 72 6.88 10.78 2.92
CA LYS A 72 6.60 10.19 4.23
C LYS A 72 5.90 8.85 4.09
N CYS A 73 6.30 7.88 4.91
CA CYS A 73 5.59 6.62 5.11
C CYS A 73 5.29 6.43 6.61
N THR A 74 4.21 5.72 6.94
CA THR A 74 3.93 5.25 8.30
C THR A 74 3.78 3.74 8.23
N VAL A 75 4.68 3.02 8.89
CA VAL A 75 4.70 1.55 8.91
C VAL A 75 4.16 1.08 10.25
N TYR A 76 3.05 0.34 10.23
CA TYR A 76 2.46 -0.28 11.41
C TYR A 76 2.84 -1.75 11.47
N LEU A 77 3.56 -2.15 12.51
CA LEU A 77 3.89 -3.55 12.78
C LEU A 77 2.96 -4.09 13.86
N LYS A 78 2.49 -5.33 13.67
CA LYS A 78 1.72 -6.03 14.70
C LYS A 78 2.58 -6.37 15.92
N ASP A 79 3.85 -6.70 15.69
CA ASP A 79 4.84 -6.99 16.71
C ASP A 79 6.14 -6.28 16.35
N ILE A 80 6.59 -5.39 17.23
CA ILE A 80 7.79 -4.56 17.06
C ILE A 80 9.07 -5.39 17.02
N ASN A 81 9.06 -6.63 17.54
CA ASN A 81 10.20 -7.53 17.46
C ASN A 81 10.57 -7.87 16.00
N ASN A 82 9.65 -7.69 15.06
CA ASN A 82 9.91 -7.89 13.64
C ASN A 82 10.57 -6.68 12.94
N PHE A 83 10.83 -5.58 13.66
CA PHE A 83 11.35 -4.35 13.04
C PHE A 83 12.62 -4.59 12.23
N GLN A 84 13.59 -5.33 12.77
CA GLN A 84 14.86 -5.60 12.08
C GLN A 84 14.68 -6.46 10.82
N SER A 85 13.70 -7.36 10.79
CA SER A 85 13.43 -8.18 9.61
C SER A 85 12.69 -7.43 8.50
N VAL A 86 11.99 -6.35 8.84
CA VAL A 86 11.18 -5.56 7.90
C VAL A 86 11.94 -4.35 7.33
N ASN A 87 12.88 -3.78 8.08
CA ASN A 87 13.60 -2.55 7.72
C ASN A 87 14.85 -2.80 6.88
#